data_AF-A0A2V5J588-F1
#
_entry.id   AF-A0A2V5J588-F1
#
_cell.length_a   1.000
_cell.length_b   1.000
_cell.length_c   1.000
_cell.angle_alpha   90.00
_cell.angle_beta   90.00
_cell.angle_gamma   90.00
#
_symmetry.space_group_name_H-M   'P 1'
#
loop_
_entity.id
_entity.type
_entity.pdbx_description
1 polymer ?
#
loop_
_entity_poly.entity_id
_entity_poly.type
_entity_poly.pdbx_seq_one_letter_code
_entity_poly.pdbx_strand_id
1 'polypeptide(L)'
;MKRRAILASPRIHQTIVGAWREASTWLVGRYVMMPDHIHFFRAPNGTDIPSLERWMRYWKSGATKRIGAKGGDVWQRDHRDRQLRSAESYS
;
A
#
# COMPACT_ATOMS: atom_id res chain seq x y z
N MET A 1 -15.47 13.24 6.29
CA MET A 1 -14.87 12.08 7.01
C MET A 1 -13.46 12.48 7.42
N LYS A 2 -13.15 12.57 8.73
CA LYS A 2 -11.84 13.02 9.23
C LYS A 2 -10.79 11.92 8.98
N ARG A 3 -9.67 12.28 8.35
CA ARG A 3 -8.49 11.42 8.18
C ARG A 3 -7.95 11.04 9.57
N ARG A 4 -8.01 9.75 9.93
CA ARG A 4 -7.50 9.25 11.23
C ARG A 4 -6.00 9.02 11.11
N ALA A 5 -5.23 9.48 12.10
CA ALA A 5 -3.78 9.34 12.18
C ALA A 5 -3.32 7.90 12.57
N ILE A 6 -3.95 6.87 12.01
CA ILE A 6 -3.70 5.46 12.37
C ILE A 6 -2.27 5.05 12.00
N LEU A 7 -1.69 5.66 10.96
CA LEU A 7 -0.37 5.29 10.46
C LEU A 7 0.79 5.96 11.22
N ALA A 8 0.51 6.80 12.22
CA ALA A 8 1.53 7.49 13.02
C ALA A 8 2.27 6.58 14.04
N SER A 9 2.00 5.27 14.04
CA SER A 9 2.62 4.32 14.94
C SER A 9 3.73 3.52 14.25
N PRO A 10 4.96 3.46 14.81
CA PRO A 10 6.05 2.63 14.27
C PRO A 10 5.67 1.16 14.12
N ARG A 11 4.86 0.63 15.05
CA ARG A 11 4.35 -0.75 14.99
C ARG A 11 3.45 -0.95 13.78
N ILE A 12 2.58 0.01 13.49
CA ILE A 12 1.68 -0.03 12.33
C ILE A 12 2.48 0.10 11.03
N HIS A 13 3.49 0.98 11.00
CA HIS A 13 4.42 1.09 9.88
C HIS A 13 5.13 -0.24 9.59
N GLN A 14 5.73 -0.88 10.59
CA GLN A 14 6.37 -2.19 10.43
C GLN A 14 5.40 -3.28 9.96
N THR A 15 4.17 -3.26 10.47
CA THR A 15 3.13 -4.23 10.10
C THR A 15 2.75 -4.11 8.62
N ILE A 16 2.60 -2.87 8.14
CA ILE A 16 2.29 -2.57 6.75
C ILE A 16 3.46 -2.93 5.84
N VAL A 17 4.69 -2.55 6.22
CA VAL A 17 5.91 -2.87 5.48
C VAL A 17 6.12 -4.37 5.37
N GLY A 18 5.89 -5.12 6.45
CA GLY A 18 5.93 -6.59 6.42
C GLY A 18 4.88 -7.16 5.47
N ALA A 19 3.63 -6.70 5.58
CA ALA A 19 2.52 -7.22 4.77
C ALA A 19 2.72 -7.06 3.26
N TRP A 20 3.22 -5.91 2.78
CA TRP A 20 3.47 -5.76 1.34
C TRP A 20 4.77 -6.44 0.88
N ARG A 21 5.74 -6.68 1.78
CA ARG A 21 6.96 -7.44 1.45
C ARG A 21 6.68 -8.93 1.27
N GLU A 22 5.80 -9.47 2.09
CA GLU A 22 5.27 -10.84 1.92
C GLU A 22 4.47 -10.97 0.62
N ALA A 23 3.76 -9.91 0.22
CA ALA A 23 3.04 -9.83 -1.06
C ALA A 23 3.99 -9.54 -2.24
N SER A 24 4.99 -10.41 -2.44
CA SER A 24 6.17 -10.17 -3.28
C SER A 24 5.92 -10.11 -4.79
N THR A 25 4.69 -10.33 -5.28
CA THR A 25 4.35 -10.27 -6.71
C THR A 25 4.45 -8.86 -7.31
N TRP A 26 4.40 -7.83 -6.45
CA TRP A 26 4.78 -6.46 -6.79
C TRP A 26 5.88 -5.98 -5.83
N LEU A 27 6.89 -5.31 -6.37
CA LEU A 27 7.92 -4.66 -5.57
C LEU A 27 7.44 -3.27 -5.15
N VAL A 28 7.58 -2.94 -3.87
CA VAL A 28 7.42 -1.57 -3.35
C VAL A 28 8.79 -0.89 -3.35
N GLY A 29 8.92 0.19 -4.11
CA GLY A 29 10.12 1.02 -4.18
C GLY A 29 10.12 2.11 -3.10
N ARG A 30 10.55 3.33 -3.48
CA ARG A 30 10.48 4.49 -2.57
C ARG A 30 9.04 4.71 -2.11
N TYR A 31 8.86 5.00 -0.82
CA TYR A 31 7.56 5.25 -0.23
C TYR A 31 7.64 6.31 0.86
N VAL A 32 6.51 6.95 1.11
CA VAL A 32 6.28 7.89 2.20
C VAL A 32 5.02 7.45 2.93
N MET A 33 5.11 7.28 4.24
CA MET A 33 3.97 7.00 5.11
C MET A 33 3.67 8.24 5.93
N MET A 34 2.56 8.89 5.61
CA MET A 34 1.99 9.98 6.40
C MET A 34 1.03 9.38 7.44
N PRO A 35 0.68 10.11 8.51
CA PRO A 35 -0.23 9.62 9.55
C PRO A 35 -1.58 9.08 9.04
N ASP A 36 -2.06 9.58 7.90
CA ASP A 36 -3.37 9.24 7.35
C ASP A 36 -3.35 8.56 5.97
N HIS A 37 -2.21 8.56 5.26
CA HIS A 37 -2.11 7.96 3.93
C HIS A 37 -0.68 7.52 3.58
N ILE A 38 -0.55 6.72 2.52
CA ILE A 38 0.73 6.19 2.05
C ILE A 38 0.86 6.49 0.55
N HIS A 39 2.01 7.01 0.15
CA HIS A 39 2.44 7.10 -1.24
C HIS A 39 3.61 6.13 -1.46
N PHE A 40 3.60 5.39 -2.56
CA PHE A 40 4.71 4.51 -2.90
C PHE A 40 4.79 4.26 -4.40
N PHE A 41 6.00 3.96 -4.87
CA PHE A 41 6.22 3.43 -6.21
C PHE A 41 6.12 1.91 -6.19
N ARG A 42 5.61 1.35 -7.28
CA ARG A 42 5.49 -0.10 -7.45
C ARG A 42 6.05 -0.55 -8.79
N ALA A 43 6.58 -1.76 -8.83
CA ALA A 43 7.01 -2.42 -10.04
C ALA A 43 6.53 -3.87 -10.09
N PRO A 44 6.21 -4.41 -11.27
CA PRO A 44 5.95 -5.84 -11.44
C PRO A 44 7.14 -6.70 -10.98
N ASN A 45 6.89 -7.83 -10.30
CA ASN A 45 7.93 -8.81 -9.92
C ASN A 45 7.67 -10.18 -10.58
N GLY A 46 7.95 -10.31 -11.87
CA GLY A 46 7.75 -11.55 -12.64
C GLY A 46 6.89 -11.36 -13.89
N THR A 47 6.40 -12.47 -14.44
CA THR A 47 5.67 -12.50 -15.73
C THR A 47 4.17 -12.76 -15.57
N ASP A 48 3.74 -13.49 -14.55
CA ASP A 48 2.32 -13.75 -14.25
C ASP A 48 1.89 -13.05 -12.95
N ILE A 49 1.63 -11.74 -13.07
CA ILE A 49 1.42 -10.88 -11.92
C ILE A 49 -0.07 -10.59 -11.76
N PRO A 50 -0.65 -10.77 -10.55
CA PRO A 50 -2.03 -10.41 -10.31
C PRO A 50 -2.27 -8.91 -10.56
N SER A 51 -3.50 -8.54 -10.89
CA SER A 51 -3.88 -7.13 -11.02
C SER A 51 -3.48 -6.33 -9.78
N LEU A 52 -3.17 -5.05 -9.99
CA LEU A 52 -2.85 -4.12 -8.90
C LEU A 52 -3.91 -4.19 -7.79
N GLU A 53 -5.18 -4.15 -8.19
CA GLU A 53 -6.29 -4.15 -7.24
C GLU A 53 -6.27 -5.40 -6.35
N ARG A 54 -6.01 -6.57 -6.94
CA ARG A 54 -5.93 -7.83 -6.21
C ARG A 54 -4.75 -7.84 -5.24
N TRP A 55 -3.58 -7.35 -5.67
CA TRP A 55 -2.41 -7.20 -4.80
C TRP A 55 -2.67 -6.20 -3.66
N MET A 56 -3.24 -5.02 -3.98
CA MET A 56 -3.62 -4.00 -3.00
C MET A 56 -4.57 -4.55 -1.95
N ARG A 57 -5.61 -5.26 -2.38
CA ARG A 57 -6.57 -5.91 -1.48
C ARG A 57 -5.90 -6.95 -0.59
N TYR A 58 -5.00 -7.76 -1.16
CA TYR A 58 -4.30 -8.82 -0.44
C TYR A 58 -3.45 -8.27 0.72
N TRP A 59 -2.48 -7.39 0.43
CA TRP A 59 -1.58 -6.90 1.49
C TRP A 59 -2.32 -5.99 2.48
N LYS A 60 -3.28 -5.16 2.02
CA LYS A 60 -4.10 -4.31 2.92
C LYS A 60 -4.92 -5.15 3.89
N SER A 61 -5.49 -6.27 3.42
CA SER A 61 -6.23 -7.19 4.29
C SER A 61 -5.31 -7.84 5.33
N GLY A 62 -4.12 -8.29 4.91
CA GLY A 62 -3.11 -8.83 5.83
C GLY A 62 -2.69 -7.83 6.89
N ALA A 63 -2.43 -6.57 6.50
CA ALA A 63 -2.09 -5.51 7.44
C ALA A 63 -3.23 -5.22 8.43
N THR A 64 -4.48 -5.07 7.95
CA THR A 64 -5.64 -4.80 8.81
C THR A 64 -5.82 -5.90 9.86
N LYS A 65 -5.67 -7.17 9.48
CA LYS A 65 -5.76 -8.31 10.41
C LYS A 65 -4.68 -8.24 11.49
N ARG A 66 -3.42 -7.97 11.11
CA ARG A 66 -2.29 -7.87 12.05
C ARG A 66 -2.37 -6.66 12.98
N ILE A 67 -2.97 -5.56 12.51
CA ILE A 67 -3.24 -4.38 13.33
C ILE A 67 -4.37 -4.68 14.35
N GLY A 68 -5.23 -5.67 14.09
CA GLY A 68 -6.40 -5.97 14.93
C GLY A 68 -7.57 -5.01 14.70
N ALA A 69 -7.59 -4.32 13.55
CA ALA A 69 -8.66 -3.39 13.19
C ALA A 69 -9.78 -4.08 12.40
N LYS A 70 -10.98 -3.50 12.38
CA LYS A 70 -12.08 -4.03 11.56
C LYS A 70 -11.91 -3.60 10.10
N GLY A 71 -12.55 -4.35 9.19
CA GLY A 71 -12.57 -4.00 7.78
C GLY A 71 -13.18 -2.62 7.55
N GLY A 72 -12.44 -1.73 6.88
CA GLY A 72 -12.86 -0.34 6.62
C GLY A 72 -12.32 0.69 7.62
N ASP A 73 -11.71 0.28 8.72
CA ASP A 73 -11.20 1.22 9.73
C ASP A 73 -9.85 1.85 9.37
N VAL A 74 -9.03 1.12 8.58
CA VAL A 74 -7.63 1.47 8.30
C VAL A 74 -7.47 2.13 6.93
N TRP A 75 -8.22 1.68 5.94
CA TRP A 75 -8.05 2.08 4.54
C TRP A 75 -9.30 2.75 4.01
N GLN A 76 -9.12 3.87 3.31
CA GLN A 76 -10.18 4.39 2.44
C GLN A 76 -10.43 3.40 1.29
N ARG A 77 -11.68 3.32 0.83
CA ARG A 77 -12.11 2.39 -0.24
C ARG A 77 -11.35 2.66 -1.55
N ASP A 78 -11.11 3.92 -1.85
CA ASP A 78 -10.44 4.33 -3.07
C ASP A 78 -8.92 4.43 -2.90
N HIS A 79 -8.20 4.10 -3.97
CA HIS A 79 -6.77 4.35 -4.10
C HIS A 79 -6.53 5.17 -5.37
N ARG A 80 -5.68 6.19 -5.28
CA ARG A 80 -5.20 6.93 -6.45
C ARG A 80 -3.93 6.23 -6.94
N ASP A 81 -4.04 5.49 -8.03
CA ASP A 81 -2.88 5.01 -8.79
C ASP A 81 -2.64 5.97 -9.95
N ARG A 82 -1.38 6.39 -10.14
CA ARG A 82 -0.93 7.02 -11.37
C ARG A 82 0.12 6.11 -11.96
N GLN A 83 -0.22 5.43 -13.05
CA GLN A 83 0.75 4.65 -13.81
C GLN A 83 1.69 5.63 -14.53
N LEU A 84 2.96 5.66 -14.15
CA LEU A 84 4.01 6.31 -14.93
C LEU A 84 4.25 5.47 -16.19
N ARG A 85 3.83 5.96 -17.35
CA ARG A 85 3.91 5.25 -18.65
C ARG A 85 5.04 5.70 -19.58
N SER A 86 5.82 6.74 -19.27
CA SER A 86 7.05 7.05 -20.02
C SER A 86 7.95 8.03 -19.23
N ALA A 87 9.21 8.13 -19.66
CA ALA A 87 10.24 9.03 -19.12
C ALA A 87 9.93 10.54 -19.25
N GLU A 88 8.84 10.94 -19.91
CA GLU A 88 8.46 12.35 -20.11
C GLU A 88 7.85 13.05 -18.89
N SER A 89 7.64 12.35 -17.76
CA SER A 89 7.12 12.99 -16.54
C SER A 89 8.19 13.68 -15.68
N TYR A 90 9.35 13.99 -16.27
CA TYR A 90 10.49 14.70 -15.64
C TYR A 90 10.78 16.06 -16.32
N SER A 91 9.77 16.73 -16.86
CA SER A 91 9.87 18.14 -17.29
C SER A 91 9.09 19.05 -16.35
#